data_AF-A0AA49JEM3-F1
#
_entry.id   AF-A0AA49JEM3-F1
#
_cell.length_a   1.000
_cell.length_b   1.000
_cell.length_c   1.000
_cell.angle_alpha   90.00
_cell.angle_beta   90.00
_cell.angle_gamma   90.00
#
_symmetry.space_group_name_H-M   'P 1'
#
loop_
_entity.id
_entity.type
_entity.pdbx_description
1 polymer ?
#
loop_
_entity_poly.entity_id
_entity_poly.type
_entity_poly.pdbx_seq_one_letter_code
_entity_poly.pdbx_strand_id
1 'polypeptide(L)' 'MLDVQRKRKYSLREIVNALLYLVKTGVQWRLLPHDFPKWPLVYYYFRRWEAEGLVEAIHACTNEYG' A
#
# COMPACT_ATOMS: atom_id res chain seq x y z
N MET A 1 31.00 -4.27 8.46
CA MET A 1 30.36 -3.28 7.56
C MET A 1 29.02 -3.90 7.18
N LEU A 2 27.92 -3.37 7.72
CA LEU A 2 26.63 -4.05 7.82
C LEU A 2 26.12 -4.57 6.46
N ASP A 3 25.82 -5.86 6.41
CA ASP A 3 25.15 -6.56 5.30
C ASP A 3 23.73 -5.96 5.12
N VAL A 4 23.65 -4.89 4.34
CA VAL A 4 22.43 -4.13 4.10
C VAL A 4 21.68 -4.62 2.87
N GLN A 5 21.82 -5.88 2.43
CA GLN A 5 21.18 -6.30 1.17
C GLN A 5 20.50 -7.66 1.20
N ARG A 6 19.64 -7.88 2.20
CA ARG A 6 18.36 -8.53 1.88
C ARG A 6 17.58 -7.56 0.99
N LYS A 7 17.84 -7.60 -0.33
CA LYS A 7 17.06 -6.90 -1.36
C LYS A 7 15.60 -7.32 -1.21
N ARG A 8 14.83 -6.60 -0.39
CA ARG A 8 13.38 -6.59 -0.51
C ARG A 8 13.12 -6.10 -1.92
N LYS A 9 12.67 -7.01 -2.79
CA LYS A 9 12.44 -6.77 -4.21
C LYS A 9 11.50 -5.58 -4.46
N TYR A 10 10.71 -5.22 -3.46
CA TYR A 10 9.85 -4.04 -3.41
C TYR A 10 10.00 -3.35 -2.07
N SER A 11 10.18 -2.03 -2.09
CA SER A 11 10.20 -1.23 -0.87
C SER A 11 8.79 -1.02 -0.33
N LEU A 12 8.64 -0.81 0.99
CA LEU A 12 7.35 -0.44 1.60
C LEU A 12 6.73 0.78 0.89
N ARG A 13 7.57 1.72 0.47
CA ARG A 13 7.16 2.91 -0.31
C ARG A 13 6.47 2.56 -1.63
N GLU A 14 6.90 1.50 -2.33
CA GLU A 14 6.28 1.08 -3.58
C GLU A 14 4.92 0.41 -3.34
N ILE A 15 4.77 -0.31 -2.24
CA ILE A 15 3.50 -0.87 -1.79
C ILE A 15 2.52 0.25 -1.44
N VAL A 16 2.98 1.28 -0.72
CA VAL A 16 2.17 2.47 -0.41
C VAL A 16 1.80 3.23 -1.69
N ASN A 17 2.74 3.43 -2.61
CA ASN A 17 2.45 4.09 -3.89
C ASN A 17 1.40 3.32 -4.72
N ALA A 18 1.50 1.98 -4.76
CA ALA A 18 0.50 1.14 -5.42
C ALA A 18 -0.88 1.25 -4.75
N LEU A 19 -0.92 1.29 -3.42
CA LEU A 19 -2.15 1.49 -2.66
C LEU A 19 -2.77 2.87 -2.90
N LEU A 20 -1.97 3.94 -2.87
CA LEU A 20 -2.41 5.30 -3.18
C LEU A 20 -2.92 5.41 -4.62
N TYR A 21 -2.27 4.73 -5.57
CA TYR A 21 -2.73 4.66 -6.94
C TYR A 21 -4.11 3.99 -7.04
N LEU A 22 -4.31 2.86 -6.36
CA LEU A 22 -5.60 2.16 -6.32
C LEU A 22 -6.71 3.03 -5.73
N VAL A 23 -6.45 3.72 -4.60
CA VAL A 23 -7.42 4.60 -3.95
C VAL A 23 -7.71 5.83 -4.80
N LYS A 24 -6.70 6.44 -5.42
CA LYS A 24 -6.84 7.66 -6.23
C LYS A 24 -7.52 7.40 -7.58
N THR A 25 -7.21 6.29 -8.22
CA THR A 25 -7.74 5.95 -9.55
C THR A 25 -9.03 5.13 -9.47
N GLY A 26 -9.32 4.49 -8.32
CA GLY A 26 -10.48 3.61 -8.14
C GLY A 26 -10.41 2.34 -8.98
N VAL A 27 -9.22 1.99 -9.48
CA VAL A 27 -9.04 0.88 -10.41
C VAL A 27 -9.06 -0.46 -9.66
N GLN A 28 -9.54 -1.52 -10.31
CA GLN A 28 -9.52 -2.85 -9.73
C GLN A 28 -8.09 -3.32 -9.46
N TRP A 29 -7.87 -3.99 -8.32
CA TRP A 29 -6.59 -4.58 -7.92
C TRP A 29 -5.91 -5.42 -9.01
N ARG A 30 -6.71 -6.09 -9.85
CA ARG A 30 -6.24 -6.94 -10.95
C ARG A 30 -5.73 -6.15 -12.17
N LEU A 31 -6.11 -4.88 -12.27
CA LEU A 31 -5.70 -3.96 -13.34
C LEU A 31 -4.49 -3.09 -12.92
N LEU A 32 -3.88 -3.39 -11.77
CA LEU A 32 -2.68 -2.69 -11.32
C LEU A 32 -1.56 -2.86 -12.37
N PRO A 33 -0.98 -1.77 -12.89
CA PRO A 33 0.05 -1.86 -13.90
C PRO A 33 1.28 -2.60 -13.39
N HIS A 34 1.98 -3.28 -14.30
CA HIS A 34 3.11 -4.17 -14.00
C HIS A 34 4.36 -3.44 -13.45
N ASP A 35 4.32 -2.11 -13.47
CA ASP A 35 5.30 -1.21 -12.85
C ASP A 35 5.27 -1.29 -11.32
N PHE A 36 4.13 -1.66 -10.74
CA PHE A 36 3.96 -1.81 -9.30
C PHE A 36 4.21 -3.24 -8.80
N PRO A 37 4.51 -3.42 -7.50
CA PRO A 37 4.49 -4.74 -6.88
C PRO A 37 3.18 -5.47 -7.15
N LYS A 38 3.26 -6.79 -7.33
CA LYS A 38 2.10 -7.65 -7.59
C LYS A 38 0.98 -7.34 -6.59
N TRP A 39 -0.23 -7.12 -7.08
CA TRP A 39 -1.42 -6.84 -6.28
C TRP A 39 -1.64 -7.76 -5.05
N PRO A 40 -1.32 -9.08 -5.04
CA PRO A 40 -1.44 -9.89 -3.82
C PRO A 40 -0.50 -9.44 -2.69
N LEU A 41 0.68 -8.93 -3.03
CA LEU A 41 1.62 -8.38 -2.04
C LEU A 41 1.04 -7.09 -1.44
N VAL A 42 0.54 -6.19 -2.30
CA VAL A 42 -0.09 -4.94 -1.86
C VAL A 42 -1.30 -5.21 -0.97
N TYR A 43 -2.14 -6.17 -1.37
CA TYR A 43 -3.31 -6.59 -0.59
C TYR A 43 -2.94 -7.20 0.76
N TYR A 44 -1.87 -8.00 0.83
CA TYR A 44 -1.37 -8.54 2.10
C TYR A 44 -0.97 -7.44 3.09
N TYR A 45 -0.26 -6.41 2.62
CA TYR A 45 0.09 -5.25 3.45
C TYR A 45 -1.13 -4.40 3.81
N PHE A 46 -2.05 -4.20 2.87
CA PHE A 46 -3.31 -3.49 3.13
C PHE A 46 -4.12 -4.17 4.23
N ARG A 47 -4.35 -5.48 4.14
CA ARG A 47 -5.04 -6.27 5.17
C ARG A 47 -4.37 -6.20 6.53
N ARG A 48 -3.03 -6.20 6.54
CA ARG A 48 -2.26 -6.06 7.77
C ARG A 48 -2.46 -4.67 8.41
N TRP A 49 -2.47 -3.60 7.61
CA TRP A 49 -2.70 -2.25 8.10
C TRP A 49 -4.16 -1.96 8.46
N GLU A 50 -5.11 -2.61 7.80
CA GLU A 50 -6.52 -2.61 8.15
C GLU A 50 -6.73 -3.27 9.52
N ALA A 51 -6.11 -4.44 9.74
CA ALA A 51 -6.11 -5.09 11.04
C ALA A 51 -5.39 -4.29 12.15
N GLU A 52 -4.43 -3.44 11.79
CA GLU A 52 -3.79 -2.49 12.73
C GLU A 52 -4.61 -1.20 12.96
N GLY A 53 -5.78 -1.04 12.31
CA GLY A 53 -6.63 0.14 12.46
C GLY A 53 -6.08 1.42 11.80
N LEU A 54 -5.01 1.31 11.01
CA LEU A 54 -4.33 2.47 10.41
C LEU A 54 -5.18 3.11 9.29
N VAL A 55 -5.99 2.30 8.62
CA VAL A 55 -6.92 2.76 7.57
C VAL A 55 -8.03 3.61 8.18
N GLU A 56 -8.52 3.25 9.37
CA GLU A 56 -9.49 4.06 10.10
C GLU A 56 -8.90 5.39 10.57
N ALA A 57 -7.62 5.42 10.99
CA ALA A 57 -6.96 6.67 11.37
C ALA A 57 -6.83 7.65 10.18
N ILE A 58 -6.54 7.14 8.98
CA ILE A 58 -6.43 7.97 7.75
C ILE A 58 -7.80 8.44 7.27
N HIS A 59 -8.83 7.58 7.32
CA HIS A 59 -10.21 7.97 7.03
C HIS A 59 -10.75 8.97 8.05
N ALA A 60 -10.46 8.79 9.34
CA ALA A 60 -10.85 9.70 10.41
C ALA A 60 -10.26 11.10 10.19
N CYS A 61 -8.99 11.19 9.78
CA CYS A 61 -8.37 12.48 9.46
C CYS A 61 -8.90 13.13 8.17
N THR A 62 -9.52 12.34 7.28
CA THR A 62 -10.20 12.92 6.11
C THR A 62 -11.60 13.43 6.47
N ASN A 63 -12.22 12.87 7.51
CA ASN A 63 -13.56 13.24 7.97
C ASN A 63 -13.57 14.42 8.97
N GLU A 64 -12.41 14.92 9.41
CA GLU A 64 -12.31 16.15 10.24
C GLU A 64 -12.28 17.44 9.41
N TYR A 65 -12.21 17.35 8.08
CA TYR A 65 -12.32 18.49 7.14
C TYR A 65 -13.69 18.56 6.43
N GLY A 66 -14.68 17.80 6.91
CA GLY A 66 -16.07 17.84 6.44
C GLY A 66 -16.95 18.75 7.28
#